data_AF-A0A6N1VJK6-F1
#
_entry.id   AF-A0A6N1VJK6-F1
#
_cell.length_a   1.000
_cell.length_b   1.000
_cell.length_c   1.000
_cell.angle_alpha   90.00
_cell.angle_beta   90.00
_cell.angle_gamma   90.00
#
_symmetry.space_group_name_H-M   'P 1'
#
loop_
_entity.id
_entity.type
_entity.pdbx_description
1 polymer ?
#
loop_
_entity_poly.entity_id
_entity_poly.type
_entity_poly.pdbx_seq_one_letter_code
_entity_poly.pdbx_strand_id
1 'polypeptide(L)'
;MGEKHDIPDDVLIGEILEPGSQREQSRREKRVRGKFWATARKAARAIPFMDEVVAGYFCALDPETPPRVRGILLAALAYFVLPLDFIPDFILGVGFGDDLAVLMTAIGAVRSNITEAHRAAARRALADHDLETEEDGAPVIDG
;
A
#
# COMPACT_ATOMS: atom_id res chain seq x y z
N MET A 1 -49.66 32.83 19.19
CA MET A 1 -48.68 33.76 18.61
C MET A 1 -47.37 33.58 19.37
N GLY A 2 -46.38 32.94 18.76
CA GLY A 2 -44.98 32.99 19.20
C GLY A 2 -44.46 31.84 20.06
N GLU A 3 -44.34 30.64 19.50
CA GLU A 3 -43.26 29.73 19.90
C GLU A 3 -41.94 30.32 19.37
N LYS A 4 -40.99 30.58 20.26
CA LYS A 4 -39.58 30.70 19.88
C LYS A 4 -38.77 29.92 20.89
N HIS A 5 -38.62 28.65 20.56
CA HIS A 5 -37.67 27.73 21.16
C HIS A 5 -36.28 28.31 20.91
N ASP A 6 -35.67 28.89 21.95
CA ASP A 6 -34.24 29.18 21.97
C ASP A 6 -33.53 27.82 22.04
N ILE A 7 -33.22 27.26 20.88
CA ILE A 7 -32.20 26.22 20.75
C ILE A 7 -30.86 26.95 20.85
N PRO A 8 -30.00 26.62 21.83
CA PRO A 8 -28.61 27.06 21.82
C PRO A 8 -27.94 26.47 20.56
N ASP A 9 -27.48 27.33 19.65
CA ASP A 9 -26.74 26.97 18.42
C ASP A 9 -25.30 26.46 18.72
N ASP A 10 -25.04 26.09 19.96
CA ASP A 10 -23.73 25.75 20.52
C ASP A 10 -23.63 24.28 20.99
N VAL A 11 -24.54 23.41 20.53
CA VAL A 11 -24.38 21.95 20.59
C VAL A 11 -23.25 21.49 19.64
N LEU A 12 -22.02 21.68 20.12
CA LEU A 12 -21.00 20.63 20.24
C LEU A 12 -20.74 19.76 19.00
N ILE A 13 -20.52 20.40 17.83
CA ILE A 13 -19.79 19.71 16.74
C ILE A 13 -18.28 19.63 17.08
N GLY A 14 -17.80 20.47 18.01
CA GLY A 14 -16.41 20.44 18.50
C GLY A 14 -16.08 19.32 19.48
N GLU A 15 -17.06 18.77 20.20
CA GLU A 15 -16.86 17.73 21.23
C GLU A 15 -16.70 16.32 20.63
N ILE A 16 -17.17 16.12 19.39
CA ILE A 16 -17.00 14.86 18.64
C ILE A 16 -15.53 14.66 18.21
N LEU A 17 -14.72 15.73 18.25
CA LEU A 17 -13.31 15.73 17.92
C LEU A 17 -12.45 16.24 19.08
N GLU A 18 -12.72 15.83 20.32
CA GLU A 18 -11.67 15.95 21.32
C GLU A 18 -10.49 15.08 20.90
N PRO A 19 -9.29 15.67 20.67
CA PRO A 19 -8.10 14.89 20.43
C PRO A 19 -7.81 14.13 21.72
N GLY A 20 -8.18 12.84 21.76
CA GLY A 20 -7.74 11.93 22.81
C GLY A 20 -6.25 12.12 23.08
N SER A 21 -5.80 11.83 24.29
CA SER A 21 -4.45 12.12 24.74
C SER A 21 -3.39 11.71 23.69
N GLN A 22 -2.25 12.41 23.64
CA GLN A 22 -1.15 12.13 22.69
C GLN A 22 -0.80 10.62 22.60
N ARG A 23 -0.98 9.88 23.72
CA ARG A 23 -0.81 8.43 23.80
C ARG A 23 -1.90 7.63 23.09
N GLU A 24 -3.17 8.01 23.24
CA GLU A 24 -4.32 7.37 22.57
C GLU A 24 -4.31 7.66 21.07
N GLN A 25 -3.96 8.87 20.66
CA GLN A 25 -3.73 9.20 19.25
C GLN A 25 -2.59 8.39 18.65
N SER A 26 -1.46 8.29 19.34
CA SER A 26 -0.32 7.46 18.88
C SER A 26 -0.69 5.98 18.75
N ARG A 27 -1.50 5.43 19.68
CA ARG A 27 -1.99 4.05 19.61
C ARG A 27 -2.97 3.86 18.44
N ARG A 28 -3.89 4.80 18.24
CA ARG A 28 -4.86 4.79 17.13
C ARG A 28 -4.15 4.90 15.78
N GLU A 29 -3.17 5.79 15.65
CA GLU A 29 -2.35 5.96 14.46
C GLU A 29 -1.58 4.68 14.11
N LYS A 30 -0.89 4.08 15.09
CA LYS A 30 -0.17 2.81 14.89
C LYS A 30 -1.12 1.71 14.41
N ARG A 31 -2.30 1.57 15.02
CA ARG A 31 -3.31 0.58 14.63
C ARG A 31 -3.86 0.81 13.22
N VAL A 32 -4.16 2.06 12.87
CA VAL A 32 -4.64 2.43 11.53
C VAL A 32 -3.57 2.15 10.48
N ARG A 33 -2.32 2.55 10.75
CA ARG A 33 -1.18 2.31 9.86
C ARG A 33 -0.95 0.80 9.64
N GLY A 34 -0.96 0.00 10.71
CA GLY A 34 -0.85 -1.45 10.61
C GLY A 34 -1.96 -2.06 9.76
N LYS A 35 -3.22 -1.71 10.05
CA LYS A 35 -4.38 -2.20 9.27
C LYS A 35 -4.35 -1.76 7.80
N PHE A 36 -3.91 -0.54 7.52
CA PHE A 36 -3.75 -0.03 6.16
C PHE A 36 -2.76 -0.89 5.36
N TRP A 37 -1.56 -1.13 5.90
CA TRP A 37 -0.56 -1.95 5.23
C TRP A 37 -1.01 -3.40 5.04
N ALA A 38 -1.69 -3.98 6.03
CA ALA A 38 -2.27 -5.31 5.91
C ALA A 38 -3.30 -5.39 4.76
N THR A 39 -4.17 -4.37 4.67
CA THR A 39 -5.19 -4.28 3.62
C THR A 39 -4.56 -4.08 2.24
N ALA A 40 -3.59 -3.17 2.11
CA ALA A 40 -2.85 -2.93 0.88
C ALA A 40 -2.13 -4.20 0.40
N ARG A 41 -1.47 -4.93 1.30
CA ARG A 41 -0.79 -6.19 0.99
C ARG A 41 -1.77 -7.29 0.60
N LYS A 42 -2.96 -7.35 1.19
CA LYS A 42 -4.04 -8.27 0.80
C LYS A 42 -4.57 -7.96 -0.60
N ALA A 43 -4.76 -6.68 -0.93
CA ALA A 43 -5.15 -6.25 -2.26
C ALA A 43 -4.06 -6.55 -3.30
N ALA A 44 -2.79 -6.29 -2.97
CA ALA A 44 -1.65 -6.61 -3.83
C ALA A 44 -1.56 -8.12 -4.14
N ARG A 45 -1.82 -8.99 -3.15
CA ARG A 45 -1.88 -10.45 -3.33
C ARG A 45 -3.03 -10.92 -4.23
N ALA A 46 -4.11 -10.16 -4.35
CA ALA A 46 -5.21 -10.50 -5.24
C ALA A 46 -4.88 -10.22 -6.73
N ILE A 47 -3.79 -9.50 -7.01
CA ILE A 47 -3.37 -9.15 -8.36
C ILE A 47 -2.45 -10.28 -8.90
N PRO A 48 -2.86 -11.00 -9.96
CA PRO A 48 -2.18 -12.24 -10.40
C PRO A 48 -0.75 -12.06 -10.91
N PHE A 49 -0.31 -10.83 -11.17
CA PHE A 49 1.05 -10.51 -11.62
C PHE A 49 1.92 -9.85 -10.55
N MET A 50 1.40 -9.58 -9.36
CA MET A 50 2.13 -8.85 -8.33
C MET A 50 3.39 -9.60 -7.85
N ASP A 51 3.33 -10.92 -7.79
CA ASP A 51 4.49 -11.76 -7.45
C ASP A 51 5.66 -11.54 -8.42
N GLU A 52 5.38 -11.37 -9.72
CA GLU A 52 6.40 -11.11 -10.74
C GLU A 52 6.98 -9.70 -10.64
N VAL A 53 6.13 -8.71 -10.33
CA VAL A 53 6.55 -7.32 -10.13
C VAL A 53 7.48 -7.22 -8.92
N VAL A 54 7.09 -7.84 -7.80
CA VAL A 54 7.90 -7.87 -6.57
C VAL A 54 9.18 -8.70 -6.77
N ALA A 55 9.12 -9.80 -7.52
CA ALA A 55 10.33 -10.56 -7.88
C ALA A 55 11.27 -9.75 -8.78
N GLY A 56 10.74 -8.97 -9.72
CA GLY A 56 11.48 -8.01 -10.54
C GLY A 56 12.17 -6.93 -9.68
N TYR A 57 11.51 -6.44 -8.64
CA TYR A 57 12.13 -5.53 -7.66
C TYR A 57 13.32 -6.16 -6.96
N PHE A 58 13.20 -7.39 -6.45
CA PHE A 58 14.34 -8.07 -5.83
C PHE A 58 15.48 -8.33 -6.81
N CYS A 59 15.18 -8.75 -8.05
CA CYS A 59 16.17 -8.94 -9.10
C CYS A 59 16.88 -7.62 -9.49
N ALA A 60 16.18 -6.49 -9.44
CA ALA A 60 16.77 -5.18 -9.72
C ALA A 60 17.83 -4.77 -8.68
N LEU A 61 17.62 -5.18 -7.42
CA LEU A 61 18.50 -4.86 -6.29
C LEU A 61 19.65 -5.83 -6.10
N ASP A 62 19.57 -7.03 -6.69
CA ASP A 62 20.61 -8.05 -6.60
C ASP A 62 21.90 -7.63 -7.33
N PRO A 63 23.06 -7.54 -6.64
CA PRO A 63 24.33 -7.20 -7.26
C PRO A 63 24.87 -8.27 -8.23
N GLU A 64 24.44 -9.53 -8.11
CA GLU A 64 24.82 -10.62 -9.02
C GLU A 64 24.07 -10.55 -10.36
N THR A 65 22.96 -9.81 -10.42
CA THR A 65 22.20 -9.61 -11.64
C THR A 65 22.96 -8.68 -12.60
N PRO A 66 23.04 -9.00 -13.91
CA PRO A 66 23.73 -8.16 -14.89
C PRO A 66 23.27 -6.69 -14.86
N PRO A 67 24.18 -5.69 -14.90
CA PRO A 67 23.82 -4.27 -14.74
C PRO A 67 22.75 -3.78 -15.72
N ARG A 68 22.77 -4.29 -16.96
CA ARG A 68 21.75 -3.97 -17.98
C ARG A 68 20.35 -4.42 -17.55
N VAL A 69 20.23 -5.62 -16.97
CA VAL A 69 18.96 -6.17 -16.50
C VAL A 69 18.43 -5.37 -15.32
N ARG A 70 19.32 -5.06 -14.36
CA ARG A 70 18.98 -4.20 -13.22
C ARG A 70 18.48 -2.83 -13.67
N GLY A 71 19.17 -2.20 -14.62
CA GLY A 71 18.75 -0.91 -15.18
C GLY A 71 17.37 -0.95 -15.84
N ILE A 72 17.08 -1.99 -16.63
CA ILE A 72 15.76 -2.18 -17.26
C ILE A 72 14.66 -2.34 -16.20
N LEU A 73 14.88 -3.18 -15.19
CA LEU A 73 13.92 -3.41 -14.12
C LEU A 73 13.70 -2.15 -13.27
N LEU A 74 14.76 -1.45 -12.88
CA LEU A 74 14.66 -0.20 -12.14
C LEU A 74 13.90 0.87 -12.93
N ALA A 75 14.15 1.01 -14.23
CA ALA A 75 13.42 1.93 -15.08
C ALA A 75 11.93 1.57 -15.18
N ALA A 76 11.60 0.30 -15.41
CA ALA A 76 10.22 -0.17 -15.50
C ALA A 76 9.47 -0.02 -14.16
N LEU A 77 10.12 -0.31 -13.04
CA LEU A 77 9.55 -0.16 -11.69
C LEU A 77 9.39 1.31 -11.28
N ALA A 78 10.38 2.16 -11.59
CA ALA A 78 10.29 3.59 -11.33
C ALA A 78 9.14 4.23 -12.11
N TYR A 79 8.97 3.83 -13.38
CA TYR A 79 7.85 4.24 -14.21
C TYR A 79 6.49 3.79 -13.66
N PHE A 80 6.41 2.60 -13.05
CA PHE A 80 5.20 2.08 -12.40
C PHE A 80 4.83 2.79 -11.08
N VAL A 81 5.79 3.36 -10.34
CA VAL A 81 5.58 3.90 -8.97
C VAL A 81 5.49 5.43 -8.90
N LEU A 82 6.04 6.17 -9.87
CA LEU A 82 5.94 7.64 -9.90
C LEU A 82 4.46 8.09 -10.00
N PRO A 83 4.08 9.26 -9.42
CA PRO A 83 2.68 9.66 -9.31
C PRO A 83 2.19 10.17 -10.66
N LEU A 84 1.66 9.31 -11.52
CA LEU A 84 0.97 9.71 -12.77
C LEU A 84 1.79 10.53 -13.79
N ASP A 85 3.11 10.77 -13.63
CA ASP A 85 3.68 12.10 -13.92
C ASP A 85 4.26 12.41 -15.32
N PHE A 86 3.99 11.65 -16.40
CA PHE A 86 4.32 12.14 -17.77
C PHE A 86 3.40 11.74 -18.94
N ILE A 87 2.46 10.81 -18.72
CA ILE A 87 1.31 10.60 -19.63
C ILE A 87 0.01 11.32 -19.19
N PRO A 88 -0.10 12.09 -18.09
CA PRO A 88 -1.38 12.68 -17.71
C PRO A 88 -1.86 13.71 -18.75
N ASP A 89 -0.96 14.23 -19.60
CA ASP A 89 -1.32 15.06 -20.75
C ASP A 89 -1.99 14.29 -21.90
N PHE A 90 -1.95 12.95 -21.94
CA PHE A 90 -2.58 12.12 -22.99
C PHE A 90 -3.81 11.32 -22.51
N ILE A 91 -3.99 11.13 -21.19
CA ILE A 91 -5.02 10.26 -20.59
C ILE A 91 -6.21 11.09 -20.08
N LEU A 92 -6.77 11.95 -20.92
CA LEU A 92 -8.15 12.43 -20.73
C LEU A 92 -9.17 11.48 -21.42
N GLY A 93 -8.81 10.20 -21.60
CA GLY A 93 -9.56 9.25 -22.44
C GLY A 93 -9.65 7.82 -21.90
N VAL A 94 -8.54 7.07 -21.88
CA VAL A 94 -8.46 5.65 -21.45
C VAL A 94 -6.96 5.36 -21.18
N GLY A 95 -6.54 4.86 -20.02
CA GLY A 95 -5.10 4.59 -19.84
C GLY A 95 -4.66 4.08 -18.47
N PHE A 96 -4.79 2.77 -18.24
CA PHE A 96 -4.04 2.05 -17.20
C PHE A 96 -3.38 0.76 -17.74
N GLY A 97 -3.75 0.33 -18.95
CA GLY A 97 -3.30 -0.94 -19.55
C GLY A 97 -1.89 -0.87 -20.14
N ASP A 98 -1.52 0.26 -20.73
CA ASP A 98 -0.23 0.40 -21.45
C ASP A 98 0.97 0.36 -20.49
N ASP A 99 0.88 1.00 -19.32
CA ASP A 99 1.95 0.98 -18.31
C ASP A 99 2.17 -0.43 -17.74
N LEU A 100 1.08 -1.16 -17.50
CA LEU A 100 1.13 -2.55 -17.09
C LEU A 100 1.73 -3.43 -18.21
N ALA A 101 1.34 -3.20 -19.47
CA ALA A 101 1.89 -3.93 -20.60
C ALA A 101 3.40 -3.67 -20.76
N VAL A 102 3.85 -2.42 -20.60
CA VAL A 102 5.28 -2.05 -20.63
C VAL A 102 6.03 -2.72 -19.48
N LEU A 103 5.52 -2.64 -18.25
CA LEU A 103 6.12 -3.29 -17.08
C LEU A 103 6.23 -4.81 -17.27
N MET A 104 5.14 -5.46 -17.68
CA MET A 104 5.10 -6.90 -17.90
C MET A 104 5.99 -7.33 -19.06
N THR A 105 6.10 -6.52 -20.11
CA THR A 105 7.02 -6.77 -21.22
C THR A 105 8.47 -6.69 -20.76
N ALA A 106 8.83 -5.68 -19.96
CA ALA A 106 10.16 -5.55 -19.40
C ALA A 106 10.53 -6.73 -18.49
N ILE A 107 9.63 -7.12 -17.58
CA ILE A 107 9.77 -8.30 -16.73
C ILE A 107 9.92 -9.56 -17.59
N GLY A 108 9.09 -9.72 -18.61
CA GLY A 108 9.14 -10.84 -19.55
C GLY A 108 10.48 -10.93 -20.28
N ALA A 109 11.00 -9.80 -20.76
CA ALA A 109 12.26 -9.70 -21.50
C ALA A 109 13.48 -10.12 -20.66
N VAL A 110 13.41 -9.96 -19.33
CA VAL A 110 14.51 -10.31 -18.43
C VAL A 110 14.22 -11.52 -17.54
N ARG A 111 13.09 -12.20 -17.77
CA ARG A 111 12.56 -13.27 -16.91
C ARG A 111 13.57 -14.39 -16.61
N SER A 112 14.50 -14.67 -17.51
CA SER A 112 15.57 -15.65 -17.32
C SER A 112 16.55 -15.31 -16.19
N ASN A 113 16.62 -14.04 -15.78
CA ASN A 113 17.46 -13.58 -14.66
C ASN A 113 16.67 -13.53 -13.34
N ILE A 114 15.33 -13.66 -13.38
CA ILE A 114 14.49 -13.71 -12.19
C ILE A 114 14.56 -15.13 -11.61
N THR A 115 15.53 -15.33 -10.72
CA THR A 115 15.77 -16.61 -10.02
C THR A 115 14.63 -17.00 -9.08
N GLU A 116 14.62 -18.27 -8.68
CA GLU A 116 13.68 -18.75 -7.64
C GLU A 116 13.91 -18.06 -6.29
N ALA A 117 15.14 -17.63 -5.99
CA ALA A 117 15.43 -16.87 -4.78
C ALA A 117 14.69 -15.51 -4.78
N HIS A 118 14.66 -14.81 -5.91
CA HIS A 118 13.89 -13.58 -6.07
C HIS A 118 12.38 -13.81 -5.89
N ARG A 119 11.85 -14.90 -6.45
CA ARG A 119 10.44 -15.28 -6.31
C ARG A 119 10.09 -15.66 -4.87
N ALA A 120 10.98 -16.37 -4.18
CA ALA A 120 10.82 -16.71 -2.78
C ALA A 120 10.85 -15.46 -1.89
N ALA A 121 11.75 -14.51 -2.15
CA ALA A 121 11.79 -13.23 -1.45
C ALA A 121 10.49 -12.43 -1.68
N ALA A 122 9.98 -12.42 -2.92
CA ALA A 122 8.70 -11.80 -3.25
C ALA A 122 7.53 -12.42 -2.48
N ARG A 123 7.43 -13.74 -2.48
CA ARG A 123 6.40 -14.45 -1.72
C ARG A 123 6.52 -14.17 -0.23
N ARG A 124 7.71 -14.11 0.37
CA ARG A 124 7.89 -13.75 1.79
C ARG A 124 7.46 -12.32 2.07
N ALA A 125 7.93 -11.38 1.26
CA ALA A 125 7.58 -9.97 1.38
C ALA A 125 6.07 -9.75 1.25
N LEU A 126 5.40 -10.51 0.40
CA LEU A 126 3.95 -10.48 0.30
C LEU A 126 3.29 -11.30 1.41
N ALA A 127 3.89 -12.40 1.87
CA ALA A 127 3.33 -13.33 2.85
C ALA A 127 3.22 -12.74 4.26
N ASP A 128 4.20 -11.93 4.70
CA ASP A 128 4.37 -11.48 6.09
C ASP A 128 3.03 -11.37 6.83
N HIS A 129 2.84 -12.38 7.68
CA HIS A 129 1.68 -12.71 8.47
C HIS A 129 1.72 -11.94 9.79
N ASP A 130 0.57 -11.41 10.20
CA ASP A 130 -0.14 -11.83 11.43
C ASP A 130 0.69 -12.14 12.70
N LEU A 131 1.72 -11.34 13.02
CA LEU A 131 2.37 -11.33 14.35
C LEU A 131 2.10 -10.03 15.12
N GLU A 132 0.87 -9.50 15.04
CA GLU A 132 0.33 -8.54 16.04
C GLU A 132 -1.21 -8.72 16.16
N THR A 133 -1.70 -9.95 16.10
CA THR A 133 -3.10 -10.27 16.42
C THR A 133 -3.18 -11.26 17.57
N GLU A 134 -2.46 -11.01 18.66
CA GLU A 134 -2.78 -11.59 19.97
C GLU A 134 -2.41 -10.53 21.03
N GLU A 135 -3.31 -10.30 21.97
CA GLU A 135 -3.29 -9.31 23.07
C GLU A 135 -3.83 -7.89 22.76
N ASP A 136 -5.15 -7.78 22.72
CA ASP A 136 -5.83 -6.87 23.68
C ASP A 136 -7.23 -7.42 23.98
N GLY A 137 -7.25 -8.58 24.63
CA GLY A 137 -8.34 -8.95 25.50
C GLY A 137 -7.97 -8.55 26.92
N ALA A 138 -8.59 -7.49 27.45
CA ALA A 138 -9.02 -7.33 28.85
C ALA A 138 -9.45 -5.88 29.16
N PRO A 139 -10.30 -5.63 30.16
CA PRO A 139 -11.51 -6.35 30.57
C PRO A 139 -12.76 -5.45 30.42
N VAL A 140 -13.94 -6.06 30.42
CA VAL A 140 -15.18 -5.36 30.77
C VAL A 140 -15.05 -4.99 32.25
N ILE A 141 -14.98 -3.69 32.56
CA ILE A 141 -15.21 -3.19 33.91
C ILE A 141 -16.67 -2.76 33.99
N ASP A 142 -17.50 -3.66 34.52
CA ASP A 142 -18.74 -3.24 35.17
C ASP A 142 -18.35 -2.51 36.46
N GLY A 143 -18.80 -1.26 36.57
CA GLY A 143 -18.78 -0.44 37.77
C GLY A 143 -20.08 0.34 37.84
#